data_AF-A0A9J9EPF0-F1
#
_entry.id   AF-A0A9J9EPF0-F1
#
_cell.length_a   1.000
_cell.length_b   1.000
_cell.length_c   1.000
_cell.angle_alpha   90.00
_cell.angle_beta   90.00
_cell.angle_gamma   90.00
#
_symmetry.space_group_name_H-M   'P 1'
#
loop_
_entity.id
_entity.type
_entity.pdbx_description
1 polymer ?
#
loop_
_entity_poly.entity_id
_entity_poly.type
_entity_poly.pdbx_seq_one_letter_code
_entity_poly.pdbx_strand_id
1 'polypeptide(L)'
;MQPTDVRLFIPCKDFAVSQAFYQALGFIKEPVNEQLCILSCGECTFFLQNVYNQTFAENLMMQLIVKDINAVYEQIQNMGELAVKHEPIKQEPWGKVIYLWGPAGELWHITELSV
;
A
#
# COMPACT_ATOMS: atom_id res chain seq x y z
N MET A 1 3.25 27.89 9.40
CA MET A 1 2.49 26.62 9.40
C MET A 1 3.33 25.58 10.12
N GLN A 2 2.76 24.76 11.01
CA GLN A 2 3.46 23.71 11.77
C GLN A 2 2.70 22.37 11.56
N PRO A 3 2.86 21.70 10.41
CA PRO A 3 2.14 20.47 10.13
C PRO A 3 2.71 19.31 10.95
N THR A 4 1.86 18.37 11.36
CA THR A 4 2.26 17.16 12.11
C THR A 4 2.06 15.87 11.32
N ASP A 5 1.30 15.90 10.22
CA ASP A 5 0.98 14.72 9.40
C ASP A 5 0.53 15.14 7.99
N VAL A 6 0.59 14.19 7.05
CA VAL A 6 0.02 14.29 5.70
C VAL A 6 -0.46 12.91 5.26
N ARG A 7 -1.69 12.83 4.73
CA ARG A 7 -2.28 11.56 4.29
C ARG A 7 -2.74 11.65 2.84
N LEU A 8 -2.47 10.58 2.11
CA LEU A 8 -2.98 10.38 0.76
C LEU A 8 -4.38 9.75 0.82
N PHE A 9 -5.14 9.96 -0.25
CA PHE A 9 -6.40 9.29 -0.50
C PHE A 9 -6.22 8.33 -1.67
N ILE A 10 -6.06 7.05 -1.38
CA ILE A 10 -5.82 6.02 -2.38
C ILE A 10 -7.16 5.63 -3.03
N PRO A 11 -7.29 5.70 -4.37
CA PRO A 11 -8.49 5.32 -5.08
C PRO A 11 -8.70 3.80 -5.06
N CYS A 12 -9.95 3.36 -5.13
CA CYS A 12 -10.31 1.94 -5.23
C CYS A 12 -11.13 1.69 -6.47
N LYS A 13 -10.80 0.63 -7.21
CA LYS A 13 -11.67 0.09 -8.25
C LYS A 13 -12.82 -0.73 -7.66
N ASP A 14 -12.52 -1.53 -6.64
CA ASP A 14 -13.48 -2.26 -5.81
C ASP A 14 -13.09 -2.09 -4.34
N PHE A 15 -13.97 -1.49 -3.56
CA PHE A 15 -13.66 -1.12 -2.18
C PHE A 15 -13.45 -2.32 -1.26
N ALA A 16 -14.23 -3.38 -1.44
CA ALA A 16 -14.12 -4.58 -0.61
C ALA A 16 -12.80 -5.33 -0.90
N VAL A 17 -12.43 -5.43 -2.18
CA VAL A 17 -11.16 -6.05 -2.58
C VAL A 17 -9.97 -5.23 -2.09
N SER A 18 -10.00 -3.89 -2.25
CA SER A 18 -8.93 -3.02 -1.73
C SER A 18 -8.82 -3.09 -0.21
N GLN A 19 -9.92 -3.14 0.54
CA GLN A 19 -9.88 -3.35 1.98
C GLN A 19 -9.22 -4.68 2.35
N ALA A 20 -9.64 -5.78 1.71
CA ALA A 20 -9.07 -7.10 1.97
C ALA A 20 -7.56 -7.14 1.66
N PHE A 21 -7.15 -6.53 0.55
CA PHE A 21 -5.74 -6.40 0.17
C PHE A 21 -4.91 -5.72 1.26
N TYR A 22 -5.31 -4.52 1.68
CA TYR A 22 -4.54 -3.76 2.67
C TYR A 22 -4.56 -4.41 4.05
N GLN A 23 -5.67 -5.04 4.44
CA GLN A 23 -5.74 -5.81 5.68
C GLN A 23 -4.80 -7.02 5.65
N ALA A 24 -4.70 -7.73 4.52
CA ALA A 24 -3.76 -8.83 4.34
C ALA A 24 -2.29 -8.34 4.28
N LEU A 25 -2.06 -7.10 3.82
CA LEU A 25 -0.77 -6.41 3.90
C LEU A 25 -0.44 -5.91 5.32
N GLY A 26 -1.34 -6.09 6.30
CA GLY A 26 -1.10 -5.84 7.72
C GLY A 26 -1.64 -4.49 8.24
N PHE A 27 -2.38 -3.76 7.40
CA PHE A 27 -3.04 -2.52 7.84
C PHE A 27 -4.34 -2.82 8.61
N ILE A 28 -4.58 -2.04 9.66
CA ILE A 28 -5.83 -2.04 10.40
C ILE A 28 -6.78 -1.03 9.75
N LYS A 29 -8.02 -1.46 9.52
CA LYS A 29 -9.07 -0.64 8.93
C LYS A 29 -9.93 0.02 10.00
N GLU A 30 -10.07 1.34 9.91
CA GLU A 30 -11.00 2.15 10.69
C GLU A 30 -12.03 2.81 9.75
N PRO A 31 -13.31 2.40 9.77
CA PRO A 31 -14.32 2.97 8.90
C PRO A 31 -14.60 4.44 9.27
N VAL A 32 -14.69 5.32 8.27
CA VAL A 32 -15.11 6.71 8.45
C VAL A 32 -16.57 6.85 8.03
N ASN A 33 -16.92 6.30 6.86
CA ASN A 33 -18.27 6.16 6.34
C ASN A 33 -18.32 5.02 5.30
N GLU A 34 -19.43 4.88 4.58
CA GLU A 34 -19.64 3.80 3.59
C GLU A 34 -18.68 3.86 2.38
N GLN A 35 -18.07 5.02 2.10
CA GLN A 35 -17.19 5.24 0.93
C GLN A 35 -15.73 5.54 1.31
N LEU A 36 -15.41 5.56 2.60
CA LEU A 36 -14.11 6.00 3.09
C LEU A 36 -13.73 5.25 4.37
N CYS A 37 -12.49 4.76 4.41
CA CYS A 37 -11.88 4.27 5.64
C CYS A 37 -10.44 4.76 5.77
N ILE A 38 -9.95 4.81 7.00
CA ILE A 38 -8.54 5.02 7.30
C ILE A 38 -7.89 3.65 7.43
N LEU A 39 -6.69 3.51 6.86
CA LEU A 39 -5.83 2.36 7.05
C LEU A 39 -4.59 2.80 7.83
N SER A 40 -4.21 2.02 8.83
CA SER A 40 -3.06 2.31 9.70
C SER A 40 -2.17 1.08 9.90
N CYS A 41 -0.85 1.29 9.89
CA CYS A 41 0.15 0.30 10.27
C CYS A 41 1.28 1.03 11.00
N GLY A 42 1.28 0.95 12.34
CA GLY A 42 2.15 1.79 13.16
C GLY A 42 1.83 3.26 12.96
N GLU A 43 2.84 4.05 12.59
CA GLU A 43 2.70 5.50 12.32
C GLU A 43 2.27 5.80 10.88
N CYS A 44 2.32 4.82 9.98
CA CYS A 44 1.93 5.00 8.59
C CYS A 44 0.40 4.96 8.45
N THR A 45 -0.18 6.02 7.90
CA THR A 45 -1.63 6.11 7.69
C THR A 45 -1.99 6.69 6.33
N PHE A 46 -3.11 6.25 5.77
CA PHE A 46 -3.71 6.83 4.57
C PHE A 46 -5.21 6.58 4.53
N PHE A 47 -5.92 7.35 3.71
CA PHE A 47 -7.33 7.11 3.41
C PHE A 47 -7.47 6.17 2.23
N LEU A 48 -8.44 5.27 2.31
CA LEU A 48 -8.89 4.45 1.21
C LEU A 48 -10.29 4.94 0.81
N GLN A 49 -10.43 5.44 -0.41
CA GLN A 49 -11.68 6.02 -0.92
C GLN A 49 -12.30 5.16 -2.02
N ASN A 50 -13.61 4.98 -1.96
CA ASN A 50 -14.40 4.27 -2.96
C ASN A 50 -14.67 5.16 -4.20
N VAL A 51 -13.59 5.65 -4.81
CA VAL A 51 -13.60 6.48 -6.01
C VAL A 51 -12.52 5.94 -6.94
N TYR A 52 -12.87 5.72 -8.21
CA TYR A 52 -11.95 5.20 -9.22
C TYR A 52 -11.81 6.16 -10.40
N ASN A 53 -10.58 6.57 -10.67
CA ASN A 53 -10.18 7.13 -11.94
C ASN A 53 -8.95 6.34 -12.41
N GLN A 54 -9.08 5.63 -13.53
CA GLN A 54 -8.06 4.69 -14.00
C GLN A 54 -6.70 5.38 -14.21
N THR A 55 -6.68 6.50 -14.93
CA THR A 55 -5.44 7.23 -15.21
C THR A 55 -4.76 7.68 -13.94
N PHE A 56 -5.51 8.18 -12.96
CA PHE A 56 -4.95 8.55 -11.67
C PHE A 56 -4.42 7.34 -10.89
N ALA A 57 -5.22 6.28 -10.76
CA ALA A 57 -4.86 5.10 -9.98
C ALA A 57 -3.60 4.41 -10.53
N GLU A 58 -3.53 4.19 -11.85
CA GLU A 58 -2.41 3.51 -12.51
C GLU A 58 -1.12 4.35 -12.55
N ASN A 59 -1.19 5.66 -12.27
CA ASN A 59 -0.02 6.56 -12.16
C ASN A 59 0.30 6.97 -10.72
N LEU A 60 -0.46 6.48 -9.73
CA LEU A 60 -0.21 6.75 -8.33
C LEU A 60 0.88 5.81 -7.81
N MET A 61 1.91 6.39 -7.18
CA MET A 61 3.01 5.64 -6.57
C MET A 61 3.19 6.08 -5.11
N MET A 62 3.44 5.11 -4.23
CA MET A 62 3.78 5.36 -2.83
C MET A 62 5.02 4.56 -2.44
N GLN A 63 5.79 5.07 -1.48
CA GLN A 63 6.88 4.34 -0.85
C GLN A 63 6.48 3.98 0.58
N LEU A 64 6.59 2.70 0.93
CA LEU A 64 6.41 2.21 2.29
C LEU A 64 7.76 1.76 2.83
N ILE A 65 8.31 2.47 3.82
CA ILE A 65 9.60 2.13 4.40
C ILE A 65 9.39 1.10 5.51
N VAL A 66 10.11 -0.01 5.42
CA VAL A 66 10.01 -1.15 6.35
C VAL A 66 11.38 -1.50 6.90
N LYS A 67 11.40 -2.15 8.07
CA LYS A 67 12.64 -2.57 8.75
C LYS A 67 13.17 -3.93 8.29
N ASP A 68 12.28 -4.80 7.82
CA ASP A 68 12.62 -6.14 7.34
C ASP A 68 11.82 -6.43 6.07
N ILE A 69 12.47 -6.32 4.92
CA ILE A 69 11.82 -6.55 3.63
C ILE A 69 11.55 -8.03 3.37
N ASN A 70 12.30 -8.94 3.98
CA ASN A 70 12.10 -10.38 3.77
C ASN A 70 10.81 -10.84 4.44
N ALA A 71 10.54 -10.36 5.65
CA ALA A 71 9.28 -10.62 6.34
C ALA A 71 8.06 -10.11 5.53
N VAL A 72 8.18 -8.91 4.95
CA VAL A 72 7.12 -8.36 4.10
C VAL A 72 6.98 -9.14 2.79
N TYR A 73 8.08 -9.60 2.21
CA TYR A 73 8.02 -10.43 1.01
C TYR A 73 7.30 -11.77 1.27
N GLU A 74 7.63 -12.45 2.37
CA GLU A 74 6.93 -13.67 2.78
C GLU A 74 5.42 -13.41 2.99
N GLN A 75 5.08 -12.29 3.63
CA GLN A 75 3.69 -11.89 3.80
C GLN A 75 2.98 -11.69 2.45
N ILE A 76 3.61 -11.02 1.49
CA ILE A 76 3.08 -10.83 0.13
C ILE A 76 2.88 -12.18 -0.58
N GLN A 77 3.81 -13.14 -0.44
CA GLN A 77 3.63 -14.49 -0.99
C GLN A 77 2.39 -15.17 -0.40
N ASN A 78 2.15 -14.99 0.90
CA ASN A 78 1.01 -15.58 1.60
C ASN A 78 -0.33 -14.91 1.30
N MET A 79 -0.35 -13.73 0.66
CA MET A 79 -1.57 -13.04 0.25
C MET A 79 -2.27 -13.70 -0.95
N GLY A 80 -1.58 -14.56 -1.70
CA GLY A 80 -2.14 -15.30 -2.84
C GLY A 80 -2.81 -14.38 -3.88
N GLU A 81 -4.09 -14.63 -4.16
CA GLU A 81 -4.87 -13.90 -5.17
C GLU A 81 -5.07 -12.40 -4.87
N LEU A 82 -4.78 -11.94 -3.64
CA LEU A 82 -4.83 -10.52 -3.33
C LEU A 82 -3.60 -9.78 -3.90
N ALA A 83 -2.43 -10.42 -3.96
CA ALA A 83 -1.18 -9.80 -4.41
C ALA A 83 -0.69 -10.37 -5.75
N VAL A 84 -1.59 -10.49 -6.73
CA VAL A 84 -1.30 -11.16 -8.02
C VAL A 84 -0.10 -10.56 -8.75
N LYS A 85 0.10 -9.25 -8.65
CA LYS A 85 1.15 -8.53 -9.38
C LYS A 85 2.14 -7.93 -8.38
N HIS A 86 3.27 -8.60 -8.22
CA HIS A 86 4.43 -8.13 -7.49
C HIS A 86 5.72 -8.66 -8.14
N GLU A 87 6.84 -8.04 -7.82
CA GLU A 87 8.17 -8.52 -8.24
C GLU A 87 8.96 -9.07 -7.05
N PRO A 88 9.98 -9.93 -7.28
CA PRO A 88 10.93 -10.31 -6.24
C PRO A 88 11.65 -9.11 -5.65
N ILE A 89 12.27 -9.30 -4.48
CA ILE A 89 13.14 -8.29 -3.87
C ILE A 89 14.25 -7.90 -4.87
N LYS A 90 14.36 -6.61 -5.17
CA LYS A 90 15.38 -6.02 -6.03
C LYS A 90 16.33 -5.14 -5.21
N GLN A 91 17.59 -5.08 -5.64
CA GLN A 91 18.55 -4.11 -5.10
C GLN A 91 18.48 -2.83 -5.94
N GLU A 92 18.09 -1.73 -5.31
CA GLU A 92 18.10 -0.38 -5.87
C GLU A 92 19.19 0.48 -5.20
N PRO A 93 19.56 1.64 -5.75
CA PRO A 93 20.58 2.52 -5.17
C PRO A 93 20.30 2.98 -3.73
N TRP A 94 19.02 3.04 -3.34
CA TRP A 94 18.58 3.53 -2.02
C TRP A 94 18.21 2.42 -1.03
N GLY A 95 18.17 1.16 -1.45
CA GLY A 95 17.65 0.09 -0.61
C GLY A 95 17.29 -1.18 -1.35
N LYS A 96 16.80 -2.17 -0.61
CA LYS A 96 16.07 -3.30 -1.19
C LYS A 96 14.63 -2.88 -1.41
N VAL A 97 14.03 -3.26 -2.54
CA VAL A 97 12.67 -2.85 -2.92
C VAL A 97 11.85 -4.04 -3.39
N ILE A 98 10.59 -4.10 -2.96
CA ILE A 98 9.53 -4.91 -3.57
C ILE A 98 8.59 -3.95 -4.28
N TYR A 99 8.34 -4.22 -5.56
CA TYR A 99 7.31 -3.54 -6.34
C TYR A 99 6.02 -4.35 -6.22
N LEU A 100 4.99 -3.77 -5.60
CA LEU A 100 3.68 -4.39 -5.37
C LEU A 100 2.59 -3.50 -5.96
N TRP A 101 1.76 -4.04 -6.84
CA TRP A 101 0.62 -3.32 -7.40
C TRP A 101 -0.63 -3.62 -6.58
N GLY A 102 -1.32 -2.57 -6.14
CA GLY A 102 -2.60 -2.67 -5.47
C GLY A 102 -3.76 -2.97 -6.43
N PRO A 103 -4.96 -3.26 -5.90
CA PRO A 103 -6.11 -3.67 -6.72
C PRO A 103 -6.65 -2.61 -7.68
N ALA A 104 -6.35 -1.32 -7.46
CA ALA A 104 -6.73 -0.25 -8.37
C ALA A 104 -5.65 0.06 -9.42
N GLY A 105 -4.49 -0.59 -9.34
CA GLY A 105 -3.35 -0.40 -10.24
C GLY A 105 -2.26 0.51 -9.69
N GLU A 106 -2.45 1.08 -8.49
CA GLU A 106 -1.46 1.89 -7.79
C GLU A 106 -0.21 1.08 -7.43
N LEU A 107 0.96 1.71 -7.46
CA LEU A 107 2.24 1.04 -7.23
C LEU A 107 2.83 1.38 -5.86
N TRP A 108 3.14 0.34 -5.08
CA TRP A 108 3.90 0.44 -3.85
C TRP A 108 5.36 0.05 -4.06
N HIS A 109 6.26 0.95 -3.65
CA HIS A 109 7.68 0.70 -3.46
C HIS A 109 7.92 0.37 -1.99
N ILE A 110 7.78 -0.91 -1.62
CA ILE A 110 8.06 -1.34 -0.25
C ILE A 110 9.57 -1.45 -0.10
N THR A 111 10.16 -0.65 0.78
CA THR A 111 11.60 -0.39 0.81
C THR A 111 12.20 -0.64 2.18
N GLU A 112 13.24 -1.49 2.24
CA GLU A 112 14.21 -1.48 3.35
C GLU A 112 15.38 -0.61 2.91
N LEU A 113 15.55 0.54 3.56
CA LEU A 113 16.58 1.52 3.18
C LEU A 113 17.97 0.98 3.48
N SER A 114 18.90 1.20 2.54
CA SER A 114 20.33 1.03 2.78
C SER A 114 20.83 2.26 3.54
N VAL A 115 20.67 2.25 4.87
CA VAL A 115 21.24 3.28 5.75
C VAL A 115 22.75 3.10 5.93
#